data_AF-A0A1E5JRM5-F1
#
_entry.id   AF-A0A1E5JRM5-F1
#
_cell.length_a   1.000
_cell.length_b   1.000
_cell.length_c   1.000
_cell.angle_alpha   90.00
_cell.angle_beta   90.00
_cell.angle_gamma   90.00
#
_symmetry.space_group_name_H-M   'P 1'
#
loop_
_entity.id
_entity.type
_entity.pdbx_description
1 polymer ?
#
loop_
_entity_poly.entity_id
_entity_poly.type
_entity_poly.pdbx_seq_one_letter_code
_entity_poly.pdbx_strand_id
1 'polypeptide(L)'
;MEKILLGSIGFIFVTQALALPPPMVNSDVNKSLLPSPFPVYILGNHGVVNYPYPGAERALLPTDNTYTMAPGCYIACYSHNTHGIYSVTDDIYVMGQIRVQGKYEARICQPEGYKGMDISKADKFKSLCAVKFKACKDNACWAGGDTGGWFGIQ
;
A
#
# COMPACT_ATOMS: atom_id res chain seq x y z
N MET A 1 31.99 25.12 59.66
CA MET A 1 30.76 24.49 59.16
C MET A 1 30.60 24.87 57.70
N GLU A 2 31.13 24.06 56.78
CA GLU A 2 30.97 24.27 55.34
C GLU A 2 29.71 23.56 54.85
N LYS A 3 28.84 24.29 54.14
CA LYS A 3 27.58 23.77 53.60
C LYS A 3 27.82 23.33 52.15
N ILE A 4 27.73 22.03 51.90
CA ILE A 4 27.79 21.44 50.56
C ILE A 4 26.40 21.61 49.92
N LEU A 5 26.31 22.42 48.87
CA LEU A 5 25.12 22.55 48.02
C LEU A 5 25.10 21.39 47.01
N LEU A 6 24.19 20.42 47.22
CA LEU A 6 23.86 19.42 46.21
C LEU A 6 23.00 20.07 45.11
N GLY A 7 23.58 20.26 43.93
CA GLY A 7 22.85 20.63 42.72
C GLY A 7 22.18 19.40 42.09
N SER A 8 20.86 19.42 42.00
CA SER A 8 20.07 18.37 41.35
C SER A 8 20.12 18.52 39.83
N ILE A 9 20.74 17.57 39.13
CA ILE A 9 20.73 17.51 37.66
C ILE A 9 19.40 16.87 37.22
N GLY A 10 18.47 17.69 36.74
CA GLY A 10 17.23 17.22 36.14
C GLY A 10 17.48 16.70 34.72
N PHE A 11 17.35 15.40 34.51
CA PHE A 11 17.32 14.81 33.16
C PHE A 11 15.96 15.09 32.52
N ILE A 12 15.94 15.97 31.51
CA ILE A 12 14.77 16.20 30.66
C ILE A 12 14.72 15.08 29.62
N PHE A 13 13.80 14.13 29.81
CA PHE A 13 13.44 13.16 28.77
C PHE A 13 12.54 13.86 27.73
N VAL A 14 13.12 14.23 26.60
CA VAL A 14 12.33 14.69 25.44
C VAL A 14 11.73 13.46 24.76
N THR A 15 10.44 13.24 24.96
CA THR A 15 9.67 12.25 24.20
C THR A 15 9.35 12.84 22.82
N GLN A 16 10.04 12.38 21.79
CA GLN A 16 9.69 12.74 20.41
C GLN A 16 8.46 11.93 20.00
N ALA A 17 7.30 12.59 19.93
CA ALA A 17 6.12 12.04 19.29
C ALA A 17 6.29 12.14 17.77
N LEU A 18 6.41 10.99 17.09
CA LEU A 18 6.36 10.94 15.63
C LEU A 18 4.93 11.25 15.20
N ALA A 19 4.71 12.47 14.70
CA ALA A 19 3.45 12.82 14.07
C ALA A 19 3.22 11.91 12.85
N LEU A 20 2.05 11.27 12.78
CA LEU A 20 1.64 10.49 11.62
C LEU A 20 1.51 11.45 10.42
N PRO A 21 2.00 11.08 9.23
CA PRO A 21 1.86 11.92 8.06
C PRO A 21 0.37 12.17 7.77
N PRO A 22 0.01 13.38 7.31
CA PRO A 22 -1.37 13.71 7.00
C PRO A 22 -1.93 12.74 5.93
N PRO A 23 -3.26 12.50 5.92
CA PRO A 23 -3.89 11.74 4.84
C PRO A 23 -3.50 12.36 3.50
N MET A 24 -3.11 11.54 2.52
CA MET A 24 -2.65 12.04 1.23
C MET A 24 -3.77 12.84 0.56
N VAL A 25 -3.66 14.17 0.58
CA VAL A 25 -4.60 15.08 -0.05
C VAL A 25 -4.38 15.04 -1.56
N ASN A 26 -5.39 14.55 -2.29
CA ASN A 26 -5.63 14.52 -3.74
C ASN A 26 -4.56 15.21 -4.63
N SER A 27 -3.39 14.60 -4.69
CA SER A 27 -2.42 14.82 -5.75
C SER A 27 -2.89 14.04 -6.97
N ASP A 28 -2.69 14.56 -8.18
CA ASP A 28 -3.10 13.88 -9.42
C ASP A 28 -2.65 12.40 -9.39
N VAL A 29 -3.62 11.51 -9.16
CA VAL A 29 -3.38 10.09 -8.82
C VAL A 29 -2.63 9.35 -9.92
N ASN A 30 -2.68 9.87 -11.14
CA ASN A 30 -1.97 9.32 -12.30
C ASN A 30 -0.50 9.79 -12.37
N LYS A 31 -0.13 10.81 -11.59
CA LYS A 31 1.22 11.40 -11.55
C LYS A 31 1.95 11.08 -10.24
N SER A 32 1.23 10.82 -9.16
CA SER A 32 1.81 10.63 -7.83
C SER A 32 2.29 9.21 -7.58
N LEU A 33 3.40 9.10 -6.85
CA LEU A 33 3.89 7.85 -6.30
C LEU A 33 3.33 7.67 -4.88
N LEU A 34 2.94 6.45 -4.55
CA LEU A 34 2.64 6.04 -3.18
C LEU A 34 3.92 5.80 -2.38
N PRO A 35 3.90 5.96 -1.05
CA PRO A 35 4.95 5.45 -0.17
C PRO A 35 5.26 3.95 -0.45
N SER A 36 6.53 3.56 -0.30
CA SER A 36 6.96 2.17 -0.42
C SER A 36 7.75 1.75 0.83
N PRO A 37 7.21 0.84 1.67
CA PRO A 37 5.88 0.24 1.59
C PRO A 37 4.74 1.23 1.89
N PHE A 38 3.53 0.93 1.41
CA PHE A 38 2.34 1.76 1.61
C PHE A 38 1.61 1.37 2.90
N PRO A 39 1.41 2.29 3.85
CA PRO A 39 0.67 1.98 5.07
C PRO A 39 -0.82 1.78 4.76
N VAL A 40 -1.37 0.66 5.26
CA VAL A 40 -2.79 0.34 5.18
C VAL A 40 -3.31 0.00 6.58
N TYR A 41 -4.61 0.18 6.79
CA TYR A 41 -5.26 -0.04 8.07
C TYR A 41 -6.46 -0.97 7.87
N ILE A 42 -6.35 -2.16 8.45
CA ILE A 42 -7.26 -3.29 8.26
C ILE A 42 -8.34 -3.21 9.33
N LEU A 43 -9.61 -3.14 8.91
CA LEU A 43 -10.78 -3.00 9.77
C LEU A 43 -11.41 -4.37 10.06
N GLY A 44 -10.60 -5.38 10.40
CA GLY A 44 -11.06 -6.77 10.48
C GLY A 44 -11.78 -7.20 9.19
N ASN A 45 -13.02 -7.66 9.30
CA ASN A 45 -13.85 -8.07 8.15
C ASN A 45 -14.55 -6.91 7.43
N HIS A 46 -14.29 -5.65 7.82
CA HIS A 46 -14.97 -4.47 7.28
C HIS A 46 -14.18 -3.75 6.16
N GLY A 47 -13.04 -4.31 5.74
CA GLY A 47 -12.23 -3.80 4.64
C GLY A 47 -10.95 -3.09 5.07
N VAL A 48 -10.38 -2.30 4.17
CA VAL A 48 -9.09 -1.63 4.35
C VAL A 48 -9.19 -0.15 3.98
N VAL A 49 -8.55 0.70 4.79
CA VAL A 49 -8.42 2.14 4.55
C VAL A 49 -6.95 2.57 4.48
N ASN A 50 -6.70 3.72 3.87
CA ASN A 50 -5.36 4.28 3.67
C ASN A 50 -4.98 5.36 4.72
N TYR A 51 -5.72 5.47 5.82
CA TYR A 51 -5.46 6.41 6.91
C TYR A 51 -5.68 5.76 8.28
N PRO A 52 -5.01 6.23 9.34
CA PRO A 52 -5.20 5.69 10.68
C PRO A 52 -6.67 5.72 11.10
N TYR A 53 -7.19 4.59 11.57
CA TYR A 53 -8.57 4.46 12.02
C TYR A 53 -8.64 3.75 13.38
N PRO A 54 -9.44 4.23 14.35
CA PRO A 54 -9.55 3.61 15.67
C PRO A 54 -9.91 2.12 15.59
N GLY A 55 -9.11 1.27 16.24
CA GLY A 55 -9.31 -0.19 16.26
C GLY A 55 -8.83 -0.92 15.00
N ALA A 56 -8.27 -0.22 14.01
CA ALA A 56 -7.71 -0.86 12.83
C ALA A 56 -6.30 -1.42 13.09
N GLU A 57 -5.99 -2.57 12.52
CA GLU A 57 -4.64 -3.11 12.50
C GLU A 57 -3.83 -2.43 11.39
N ARG A 58 -2.69 -1.85 11.73
CA ARG A 58 -1.80 -1.24 10.74
C ARG A 58 -0.91 -2.31 10.09
N ALA A 59 -0.94 -2.39 8.77
CA ALA A 59 -0.01 -3.19 7.97
C ALA A 59 0.77 -2.35 6.96
N LEU A 60 1.87 -2.90 6.47
CA LEU A 60 2.73 -2.28 5.45
C LEU A 60 2.63 -3.08 4.15
N LEU A 61 1.92 -2.54 3.17
CA LEU A 61 1.72 -3.16 1.87
C LEU A 61 2.98 -2.99 1.00
N PRO A 62 3.65 -4.08 0.57
CA PRO A 62 4.74 -4.00 -0.39
C PRO A 62 4.30 -3.26 -1.65
N THR A 63 5.04 -2.23 -2.03
CA THR A 63 4.65 -1.29 -3.10
C THR A 63 5.82 -1.07 -4.04
N ASP A 64 5.71 -1.54 -5.28
CA ASP A 64 6.73 -1.34 -6.30
C ASP A 64 6.47 -0.04 -7.07
N ASN A 65 7.42 0.89 -7.01
CA ASN A 65 7.42 2.16 -7.73
C ASN A 65 8.47 2.19 -8.84
N THR A 66 8.87 1.03 -9.39
CA THR A 66 9.93 1.00 -10.40
C THR A 66 9.54 1.80 -11.65
N TYR A 67 8.25 1.79 -12.02
CA TYR A 67 7.72 2.71 -13.02
C TYR A 67 7.44 4.09 -12.38
N THR A 68 8.23 5.10 -12.72
CA THR A 68 8.17 6.45 -12.12
C THR A 68 7.57 7.53 -13.03
N MET A 69 7.32 7.22 -14.31
CA MET A 69 6.80 8.19 -15.29
C MET A 69 5.28 8.39 -15.19
N ALA A 70 4.74 9.41 -15.85
CA ALA A 70 3.29 9.66 -15.92
C ALA A 70 2.74 9.52 -17.35
N PRO A 71 1.50 9.04 -17.53
CA PRO A 71 0.59 8.58 -16.48
C PRO A 71 0.95 7.17 -15.97
N GLY A 72 0.69 6.91 -14.69
CA GLY A 72 0.78 5.57 -14.11
C GLY A 72 -0.25 5.34 -13.02
N CYS A 73 -0.68 4.10 -12.87
CA CYS A 73 -1.63 3.65 -11.85
C CYS A 73 -1.12 2.36 -11.20
N TYR A 74 -1.76 1.91 -10.11
CA TYR A 74 -1.32 0.73 -9.37
C TYR A 74 -2.22 -0.47 -9.64
N ILE A 75 -1.61 -1.61 -9.92
CA ILE A 75 -2.30 -2.91 -9.88
C ILE A 75 -1.97 -3.59 -8.54
N ALA A 76 -2.92 -4.35 -8.01
CA ALA A 76 -2.71 -5.22 -6.86
C ALA A 76 -2.35 -6.63 -7.34
N CYS A 77 -1.51 -7.34 -6.58
CA CYS A 77 -1.25 -8.76 -6.76
C CYS A 77 -1.99 -9.55 -5.68
N TYR A 78 -2.79 -10.53 -6.10
CA TYR A 78 -3.64 -11.33 -5.23
C TYR A 78 -3.25 -12.81 -5.25
N SER A 79 -3.50 -13.54 -4.16
CA SER A 79 -3.30 -14.99 -4.09
C SER A 79 -4.45 -15.68 -3.35
N HIS A 80 -4.74 -16.93 -3.73
CA HIS A 80 -5.61 -17.84 -2.99
C HIS A 80 -4.85 -18.80 -2.05
N ASN A 81 -3.55 -18.97 -2.27
CA ASN A 81 -2.79 -20.09 -1.70
C ASN A 81 -1.89 -19.69 -0.53
N THR A 82 -1.78 -18.40 -0.25
CA THR A 82 -0.84 -17.87 0.74
C THR A 82 -1.47 -16.74 1.54
N HIS A 83 -1.19 -16.69 2.84
CA HIS A 83 -1.58 -15.57 3.68
C HIS A 83 -0.81 -14.34 3.20
N GLY A 84 -1.52 -13.36 2.64
CA GLY A 84 -0.97 -12.08 2.22
C GLY A 84 -0.88 -11.07 3.36
N ILE A 85 -0.78 -9.79 3.00
CA ILE A 85 -0.74 -8.69 3.96
C ILE A 85 -2.10 -8.50 4.64
N TYR A 86 -3.17 -8.67 3.87
CA TYR A 86 -4.55 -8.68 4.36
C TYR A 86 -5.44 -9.45 3.39
N SER A 87 -6.61 -9.85 3.87
CA SER A 87 -7.64 -10.52 3.09
C SER A 87 -8.68 -9.50 2.57
N VAL A 88 -9.13 -9.69 1.34
CA VAL A 88 -10.28 -8.99 0.74
C VAL A 88 -11.55 -9.82 0.92
N THR A 89 -11.42 -11.14 0.80
CA THR A 89 -12.42 -12.18 1.09
C THR A 89 -11.73 -13.35 1.77
N ASP A 90 -12.48 -14.30 2.32
CA ASP A 90 -11.97 -15.45 3.08
C ASP A 90 -10.80 -16.20 2.42
N ASP A 91 -10.74 -16.18 1.09
CA ASP A 91 -9.76 -16.91 0.27
C ASP A 91 -8.93 -16.00 -0.66
N ILE A 92 -9.06 -14.67 -0.60
CA ILE A 92 -8.30 -13.76 -1.48
C ILE A 92 -7.46 -12.82 -0.62
N TYR A 93 -6.15 -12.91 -0.79
CA TYR A 93 -5.19 -12.09 -0.06
C TYR A 93 -4.43 -11.14 -0.97
N VAL A 94 -4.17 -9.92 -0.49
CA VAL A 94 -3.32 -8.95 -1.18
C VAL A 94 -1.86 -9.17 -0.81
N MET A 95 -1.02 -9.41 -1.82
CA MET A 95 0.40 -9.68 -1.66
C MET A 95 1.26 -8.42 -1.76
N GLY A 96 0.75 -7.42 -2.49
CA GLY A 96 1.45 -6.17 -2.77
C GLY A 96 0.79 -5.41 -3.91
N GLN A 97 1.36 -4.26 -4.25
CA GLN A 97 0.93 -3.44 -5.37
C GLN A 97 2.11 -2.97 -6.22
N ILE A 98 1.86 -2.75 -7.50
CA ILE A 98 2.89 -2.40 -8.48
C ILE A 98 2.39 -1.25 -9.34
N ARG A 99 3.18 -0.18 -9.43
CA ARG A 99 2.89 0.92 -10.36
C ARG A 99 3.23 0.50 -11.78
N VAL A 100 2.32 0.75 -12.72
CA VAL A 100 2.47 0.45 -14.13
C VAL A 100 2.09 1.66 -14.98
N GLN A 101 2.57 1.70 -16.23
CA GLN A 101 2.10 2.65 -17.22
C GLN A 101 0.60 2.43 -17.48
N GLY A 102 -0.17 3.51 -17.39
CA GLY A 102 -1.62 3.45 -17.43
C GLY A 102 -2.23 4.61 -16.66
N LYS A 103 -3.53 4.55 -16.44
CA LYS A 103 -4.24 5.58 -15.66
C LYS A 103 -5.41 4.96 -14.93
N TYR A 104 -5.83 5.61 -13.85
CA TYR A 104 -7.12 5.33 -13.25
C TYR A 104 -8.24 5.82 -14.16
N GLU A 105 -9.20 4.94 -14.44
CA GLU A 105 -10.53 5.30 -14.93
C GLU A 105 -11.52 4.96 -13.82
N ALA A 106 -12.14 6.00 -13.24
CA ALA A 106 -12.77 5.91 -11.92
C ALA A 106 -11.79 5.30 -10.90
N ARG A 107 -12.18 4.24 -10.20
CA ARG A 107 -11.34 3.53 -9.22
C ARG A 107 -10.44 2.45 -9.81
N ILE A 108 -10.54 2.17 -11.11
CA ILE A 108 -9.87 1.03 -11.73
C ILE A 108 -8.60 1.52 -12.43
N CYS A 109 -7.44 1.02 -12.02
CA CYS A 109 -6.22 1.14 -12.80
C CYS A 109 -6.38 0.41 -14.13
N GLN A 110 -6.28 1.16 -15.23
CA GLN A 110 -6.31 0.67 -16.60
C GLN A 110 -4.88 0.76 -17.16
N PRO A 111 -4.11 -0.35 -17.14
CA PRO A 111 -2.79 -0.37 -17.73
C PRO A 111 -2.84 -0.05 -19.24
N GLU A 112 -1.76 0.52 -19.77
CA GLU A 112 -1.67 0.82 -21.19
C GLU A 112 -1.86 -0.45 -22.06
N GLY A 113 -2.76 -0.35 -23.04
CA GLY A 113 -3.14 -1.47 -23.90
C GLY A 113 -4.20 -2.43 -23.30
N TYR A 114 -4.65 -2.20 -22.06
CA TYR A 114 -5.62 -3.06 -21.36
C TYR A 114 -6.90 -2.32 -20.97
N LYS A 115 -7.19 -1.18 -21.60
CA LYS A 115 -8.38 -0.38 -21.28
C LYS A 115 -9.66 -1.19 -21.44
N GLY A 116 -10.44 -1.28 -20.37
CA GLY A 116 -11.72 -2.00 -20.33
C GLY A 116 -11.57 -3.52 -20.30
N MET A 117 -10.35 -4.03 -20.14
CA MET A 117 -10.06 -5.47 -20.12
C MET A 117 -9.86 -5.97 -18.70
N ASP A 118 -10.27 -7.21 -18.45
CA ASP A 118 -9.93 -7.93 -17.23
C ASP A 118 -8.45 -8.35 -17.26
N ILE A 119 -7.64 -7.74 -16.40
CA ILE A 119 -6.20 -8.03 -16.29
C ILE A 119 -5.88 -9.26 -15.44
N SER A 120 -6.86 -9.87 -14.76
CA SER A 120 -6.65 -11.03 -13.87
C SER A 120 -6.13 -12.25 -14.63
N LYS A 121 -6.46 -12.36 -15.91
CA LYS A 121 -6.05 -13.48 -16.76
C LYS A 121 -4.81 -13.18 -17.61
N ALA A 122 -4.32 -11.94 -17.60
CA ALA A 122 -3.21 -11.54 -18.44
C ALA A 122 -1.85 -12.01 -17.88
N ASP A 123 -1.18 -12.90 -18.61
CA ASP A 123 0.10 -13.50 -18.18
C ASP A 123 1.22 -12.48 -17.96
N LYS A 124 1.17 -11.35 -18.67
CA LYS A 124 2.06 -10.21 -18.45
C LYS A 124 2.06 -9.76 -16.99
N PHE A 125 0.88 -9.63 -16.38
CA PHE A 125 0.77 -9.13 -15.01
C PHE A 125 0.96 -10.22 -13.96
N LYS A 126 0.60 -11.48 -14.25
CA LYS A 126 0.98 -12.63 -13.40
C LYS A 126 2.50 -12.75 -13.28
N SER A 127 3.20 -12.67 -14.41
CA SER A 127 4.67 -12.69 -14.46
C SER A 127 5.26 -11.51 -13.70
N LEU A 128 4.66 -10.31 -13.84
CA LEU A 128 5.10 -9.13 -13.10
C LEU A 128 4.95 -9.32 -11.58
N CYS A 129 3.81 -9.85 -11.11
CA CYS A 129 3.61 -10.21 -9.71
C CYS A 129 4.66 -11.22 -9.21
N ALA A 130 4.95 -12.26 -10.01
CA ALA A 130 5.94 -13.29 -9.66
C ALA A 130 7.37 -12.74 -9.53
N VAL A 131 7.73 -11.75 -10.36
CA VAL A 131 9.03 -11.07 -10.30
C VAL A 131 9.13 -10.17 -9.07
N LYS A 132 8.05 -9.46 -8.71
CA LYS A 132 8.08 -8.44 -7.66
C LYS A 132 7.85 -8.99 -6.26
N PHE A 133 7.08 -10.07 -6.14
CA PHE A 133 6.70 -10.62 -4.84
C PHE A 133 7.04 -12.11 -4.77
N LYS A 134 7.89 -12.49 -3.81
CA LYS A 134 8.34 -13.88 -3.64
C LYS A 134 7.19 -14.86 -3.47
N ALA A 135 6.11 -14.46 -2.79
CA ALA A 135 4.92 -15.28 -2.59
C ALA A 135 4.11 -15.51 -3.88
N CYS A 136 4.37 -14.74 -4.93
CA CYS A 136 3.72 -14.86 -6.23
C CYS A 136 4.54 -15.64 -7.26
N LYS A 137 5.67 -16.23 -6.86
CA LYS A 137 6.49 -17.07 -7.75
C LYS A 137 5.66 -18.20 -8.38
N ASP A 138 6.16 -18.70 -9.51
CA ASP A 138 5.52 -19.77 -10.27
C ASP A 138 4.06 -19.45 -10.67
N ASN A 139 3.79 -18.16 -10.89
CA ASN A 139 2.47 -17.62 -11.24
C ASN A 139 1.36 -17.96 -10.23
N ALA A 140 1.73 -18.08 -8.94
CA ALA A 140 0.78 -18.32 -7.84
C ALA A 140 -0.15 -17.13 -7.52
N CYS A 141 0.00 -16.01 -8.24
CA CYS A 141 -0.80 -14.81 -8.09
C CYS A 141 -1.39 -14.32 -9.41
N TRP A 142 -2.43 -13.50 -9.31
CA TRP A 142 -2.97 -12.71 -10.41
C TRP A 142 -3.00 -11.23 -10.07
N ALA A 143 -3.21 -10.39 -11.08
CA ALA A 143 -3.31 -8.95 -10.90
C ALA A 143 -4.76 -8.45 -10.99
N GLY A 144 -5.08 -7.36 -10.30
CA GLY A 144 -6.36 -6.65 -10.48
C GLY A 144 -6.20 -5.14 -10.33
N GLY A 145 -7.08 -4.40 -10.98
CA GLY A 145 -7.00 -2.94 -11.09
C GLY A 145 -7.84 -2.17 -10.08
N ASP A 146 -8.68 -2.81 -9.26
CA ASP A 146 -9.54 -2.10 -8.29
C ASP A 146 -8.74 -1.65 -7.06
N THR A 147 -8.05 -0.52 -7.23
CA THR A 147 -7.03 -0.01 -6.29
C THR A 147 -7.15 1.50 -6.05
N GLY A 148 -8.09 2.18 -6.72
CA GLY A 148 -8.32 3.61 -6.57
C GLY A 148 -8.71 4.02 -5.15
N GLY A 149 -9.26 3.09 -4.36
CA GLY A 149 -9.54 3.29 -2.94
C GLY A 149 -8.28 3.64 -2.11
N TRP A 150 -7.09 3.19 -2.52
CA TRP A 150 -5.82 3.56 -1.86
C TRP A 150 -5.45 5.03 -2.05
N PHE A 151 -6.03 5.70 -3.04
CA PHE A 151 -5.90 7.13 -3.29
C PHE A 151 -7.12 7.91 -2.79
N GLY A 152 -8.10 7.26 -2.13
CA GLY A 152 -9.35 7.88 -1.71
C GLY A 152 -10.30 8.20 -2.86
N ILE A 153 -10.14 7.57 -4.03
CA ILE A 153 -11.07 7.70 -5.17
C ILE A 153 -12.33 6.90 -4.84
N GLN A 154 -13.50 7.55 -4.85
CA GLN A 154 -14.80 6.90 -4.59
C GLN A 154 -15.55 6.62 -5.89
#